data_AF-A0AB73K7X8-F1
#
_entry.id   AF-A0AB73K7X8-F1
#
_cell.length_a   1.000
_cell.length_b   1.000
_cell.length_c   1.000
_cell.angle_alpha   90.00
_cell.angle_beta   90.00
_cell.angle_gamma   90.00
#
_symmetry.space_group_name_H-M   'P 1'
#
loop_
_entity.id
_entity.type
_entity.pdbx_description
1 polymer ?
#
loop_
_entity_poly.entity_id
_entity_poly.type
_entity_poly.pdbx_seq_one_letter_code
_entity_poly.pdbx_strand_id
1 'polypeptide(L)'
;MKRVIRGLGAAAVTAVFAGGLLVALPGAASANDYGYTCKNWKDTSHSWSADCHVTRGKARTVTECANGKTYYGKWVGSGYWKFDGECGKYALMATDIQWK
;
A
#
# COMPACT_ATOMS: atom_id res chain seq x y z
N MET A 1 -2.02 -29.04 9.10
CA MET A 1 -2.70 -27.73 8.95
C MET A 1 -1.76 -26.81 8.17
N LYS A 2 -1.97 -26.64 6.87
CA LYS A 2 -1.04 -25.98 5.94
C LYS A 2 -1.51 -24.53 5.74
N ARG A 3 -0.92 -23.56 6.45
CA ARG A 3 -1.18 -22.13 6.19
C ARG A 3 -0.51 -21.78 4.87
N VAL A 4 -1.30 -21.74 3.79
CA VAL A 4 -0.85 -21.25 2.49
C VAL A 4 -0.74 -19.73 2.62
N ILE A 5 0.48 -19.25 2.86
CA ILE A 5 0.82 -17.83 2.75
C ILE A 5 0.78 -17.52 1.24
N ARG A 6 -0.38 -17.07 0.75
CA ARG A 6 -0.55 -16.59 -0.62
C ARG A 6 -0.10 -15.13 -0.66
N GLY A 7 0.91 -14.86 -1.47
CA GLY A 7 1.28 -13.52 -1.90
C GLY A 7 2.26 -12.77 -0.99
N LEU A 8 3.52 -13.19 -0.95
CA LEU A 8 4.59 -12.21 -0.72
C LEU A 8 4.70 -11.39 -2.02
N GLY A 9 4.03 -10.23 -2.07
CA GLY A 9 4.47 -9.16 -2.94
C GLY A 9 5.90 -8.79 -2.52
N ALA A 10 6.85 -8.88 -3.44
CA ALA A 10 8.24 -8.54 -3.17
C ALA A 10 8.33 -7.06 -2.79
N ALA A 11 8.42 -6.76 -1.49
CA ALA A 11 8.76 -5.44 -1.00
C ALA A 11 10.24 -5.18 -1.32
N ALA A 12 10.51 -4.40 -2.35
CA ALA A 12 11.86 -4.00 -2.74
C ALA A 12 12.34 -2.87 -1.80
N VAL A 13 12.81 -3.21 -0.61
CA VAL A 13 13.23 -2.24 0.42
C VAL A 13 14.39 -1.39 -0.12
N THR A 14 14.12 -0.13 -0.46
CA THR A 14 15.14 0.87 -0.78
C THR A 14 15.57 1.55 0.52
N ALA A 15 16.75 1.20 1.01
CA ALA A 15 17.36 1.87 2.15
C ALA A 15 17.98 3.21 1.70
N VAL A 16 17.45 4.32 2.19
CA VAL A 16 18.08 5.64 2.06
C VAL A 16 18.81 5.98 3.36
N PHE A 17 20.10 6.30 3.26
CA PHE A 17 20.90 6.76 4.39
C PHE A 17 20.68 8.27 4.59
N ALA A 18 19.87 8.62 5.58
CA ALA A 18 19.82 9.98 6.12
C ALA A 18 20.40 9.95 7.56
N GLY A 19 21.58 10.52 7.75
CA GLY A 19 22.14 10.76 9.09
C GLY A 19 22.44 9.51 9.94
N GLY A 20 22.88 8.41 9.33
CA GLY A 20 23.29 7.20 10.08
C GLY A 20 22.15 6.31 10.57
N LEU A 21 20.89 6.65 10.24
CA LEU A 21 19.73 5.81 10.52
C LEU A 21 19.26 5.14 9.22
N LEU A 22 19.26 3.80 9.20
CA LEU A 22 18.67 3.02 8.11
C LEU A 22 17.15 3.17 8.16
N VAL A 23 16.60 4.11 7.38
CA VAL A 23 15.16 4.20 7.16
C VAL A 23 14.84 3.25 6.01
N ALA A 24 14.29 2.08 6.36
CA ALA A 24 13.68 1.19 5.39
C ALA A 24 12.40 1.86 4.87
N LEU A 25 12.46 2.48 3.68
CA LEU A 25 11.24 2.86 2.98
C LEU A 25 10.60 1.57 2.46
N PRO A 26 9.31 1.32 2.73
CA PRO A 26 8.62 0.20 2.11
C PRO A 26 8.65 0.42 0.60
N GLY A 27 9.46 -0.38 -0.10
CA GLY A 27 9.52 -0.32 -1.56
C GLY A 27 8.13 -0.50 -2.15
N ALA A 28 7.78 0.37 -3.10
CA ALA A 28 6.56 0.37 -3.88
C ALA A 28 6.14 -1.05 -4.33
N ALA A 29 5.39 -1.75 -3.48
CA ALA A 29 4.80 -3.03 -3.81
C ALA A 29 3.62 -2.73 -4.74
N SER A 30 3.79 -3.05 -6.03
CA SER A 30 2.67 -3.02 -6.96
C SER A 30 1.68 -4.12 -6.57
N ALA A 31 0.62 -3.74 -5.86
CA ALA A 31 -0.41 -4.66 -5.42
C ALA A 31 -1.27 -5.10 -6.62
N ASN A 32 -1.18 -6.40 -6.95
CA ASN A 32 -1.95 -7.01 -8.03
C ASN A 32 -2.58 -8.30 -7.51
N ASP A 33 -3.90 -8.39 -7.62
CA ASP A 33 -4.69 -9.54 -7.20
C ASP A 33 -5.73 -9.91 -8.29
N TYR A 34 -6.45 -11.01 -8.12
CA TYR A 34 -7.48 -11.46 -9.05
C TYR A 34 -8.62 -10.43 -9.21
N GLY A 35 -8.90 -9.66 -8.16
CA GLY A 35 -9.96 -8.67 -8.13
C GLY A 35 -9.55 -7.22 -8.41
N TYR A 36 -8.25 -6.91 -8.44
CA TYR A 36 -7.76 -5.57 -8.71
C TYR A 36 -6.31 -5.56 -9.23
N THR A 37 -5.95 -4.53 -9.98
CA THR A 37 -4.60 -4.35 -10.54
C THR A 37 -4.16 -2.92 -10.33
N CYS A 38 -3.05 -2.70 -9.62
CA CYS A 38 -2.54 -1.35 -9.37
C CYS A 38 -1.23 -1.08 -10.11
N LYS A 39 -1.13 0.14 -10.63
CA LYS A 39 0.01 0.66 -11.37
C LYS A 39 0.40 2.03 -10.85
N ASN A 40 1.55 2.53 -11.29
CA ASN A 40 2.08 3.85 -10.92
C ASN A 40 2.13 4.07 -9.40
N TRP A 41 2.56 3.04 -8.68
CA TRP A 41 2.72 3.15 -7.24
C TRP A 41 3.80 4.17 -6.89
N LYS A 42 3.45 5.14 -6.07
CA LYS A 42 4.31 6.23 -5.63
C LYS A 42 4.14 6.40 -4.14
N ASP A 43 5.19 6.11 -3.38
CA ASP A 43 5.29 6.40 -1.97
C ASP A 43 6.24 7.58 -1.72
N THR A 44 5.95 8.31 -0.64
CA THR A 44 6.81 9.33 -0.05
C THR A 44 6.97 8.99 1.43
N SER A 45 7.79 9.76 2.15
CA SER A 45 7.96 9.58 3.59
C SER A 45 6.64 9.66 4.38
N HIS A 46 5.57 10.27 3.86
CA HIS A 46 4.33 10.53 4.60
C HIS A 46 3.06 10.14 3.85
N SER A 47 3.13 9.76 2.58
CA SER A 47 1.95 9.51 1.76
C SER A 47 2.25 8.49 0.67
N TRP A 48 1.20 7.92 0.10
CA TRP A 48 1.31 7.09 -1.08
C TRP A 48 0.14 7.29 -2.02
N SER A 49 0.34 6.93 -3.28
CA SER A 49 -0.71 6.89 -4.29
C SER A 49 -0.44 5.80 -5.32
N ALA A 50 -1.51 5.24 -5.88
CA ALA A 50 -1.47 4.27 -6.96
C ALA A 50 -2.72 4.42 -7.83
N ASP A 51 -2.60 4.09 -9.12
CA ASP A 51 -3.73 4.02 -10.03
C ASP A 51 -4.19 2.56 -10.11
N CYS A 52 -5.36 2.27 -9.54
CA CYS A 52 -5.88 0.92 -9.36
C CYS A 52 -7.11 0.67 -10.23
N HIS A 53 -7.10 -0.44 -10.96
CA HIS A 53 -8.25 -0.94 -11.70
C HIS A 53 -8.86 -2.11 -10.92
N VAL A 54 -10.03 -1.87 -10.32
CA VAL A 54 -10.81 -2.92 -9.64
C VAL A 54 -11.61 -3.65 -10.70
N THR A 55 -11.24 -4.90 -10.98
CA THR A 55 -11.88 -5.71 -12.02
C THR A 55 -13.16 -6.35 -11.52
N ARG A 56 -13.21 -6.75 -10.24
CA ARG A 56 -14.35 -7.42 -9.60
C ARG A 56 -14.44 -7.10 -8.12
N GLY A 57 -15.61 -7.27 -7.52
CA GLY A 57 -15.81 -7.08 -6.08
C GLY A 57 -15.68 -5.63 -5.63
N LYS A 58 -15.19 -5.43 -4.42
CA LYS A 58 -14.87 -4.11 -3.87
C LYS A 58 -13.44 -4.08 -3.36
N ALA A 59 -12.77 -2.95 -3.51
CA ALA A 59 -11.44 -2.73 -2.96
C ALA A 59 -11.40 -1.48 -2.08
N ARG A 60 -10.47 -1.43 -1.12
CA ARG A 60 -10.19 -0.23 -0.30
C ARG A 60 -8.71 -0.10 -0.02
N THR A 61 -8.26 1.12 0.26
CA THR A 61 -6.91 1.42 0.70
C THR A 61 -6.74 1.16 2.19
N VAL A 62 -5.53 0.76 2.57
CA VAL A 62 -5.08 0.63 3.96
C VAL A 62 -3.72 1.33 4.07
N THR A 63 -3.61 2.24 5.03
CA THR A 63 -2.42 3.06 5.23
C THR A 63 -2.01 2.97 6.69
N GLU A 64 -0.85 2.41 6.96
CA GLU A 64 -0.29 2.28 8.31
C GLU A 64 0.78 3.35 8.53
N CYS A 65 0.64 4.09 9.62
CA CYS A 65 1.50 5.23 9.92
C CYS A 65 2.32 4.98 11.19
N ALA A 66 3.45 5.68 11.32
CA ALA A 66 4.41 5.53 12.42
C ALA A 66 3.85 5.80 13.82
N ASN A 67 2.69 6.47 13.91
CA ASN A 67 1.97 6.67 15.16
C ASN A 67 1.15 5.45 15.61
N GLY A 68 1.27 4.31 14.91
CA GLY A 68 0.50 3.10 15.18
C GLY A 68 -0.97 3.18 14.72
N LYS A 69 -1.36 4.21 13.95
CA LYS A 69 -2.71 4.30 13.39
C LYS A 69 -2.75 3.72 11.98
N THR A 70 -3.83 3.01 11.71
CA THR A 70 -4.18 2.52 10.37
C THR A 70 -5.39 3.29 9.85
N TYR A 71 -5.23 3.93 8.70
CA TYR A 71 -6.30 4.60 7.99
C TYR A 71 -6.85 3.69 6.90
N TYR A 72 -8.17 3.65 6.79
CA TYR A 72 -8.87 2.85 5.80
C TYR A 72 -9.61 3.76 4.83
N GLY A 73 -9.37 3.56 3.54
CA GLY A 73 -10.17 4.16 2.48
C GLY A 73 -11.58 3.62 2.44
N LYS A 74 -12.44 4.30 1.68
CA LYS A 74 -13.78 3.81 1.36
C LYS A 74 -13.67 2.59 0.45
N TRP A 75 -14.62 1.67 0.62
CA TRP A 75 -14.81 0.57 -0.34
C TRP A 75 -15.35 1.13 -1.65
N VAL A 76 -14.60 0.91 -2.73
CA VAL A 76 -15.01 1.23 -4.08
C VAL A 76 -15.34 -0.04 -4.86
N GLY A 77 -16.27 0.05 -5.81
CA GLY A 77 -16.64 -1.07 -6.68
C GLY A 77 -15.72 -1.21 -7.89
N SER A 78 -16.14 -2.01 -8.87
CA SER A 78 -15.41 -2.17 -10.14
C SER A 78 -15.23 -0.83 -10.86
N GLY A 79 -14.04 -0.61 -11.40
CA GLY A 79 -13.70 0.62 -12.11
C GLY A 79 -12.24 1.04 -11.90
N TYR A 80 -11.86 2.15 -12.52
CA TYR A 80 -10.57 2.79 -12.32
C TYR A 80 -10.67 3.78 -11.18
N TRP A 81 -9.80 3.63 -10.19
CA TRP A 81 -9.75 4.43 -8.99
C TRP A 81 -8.33 4.89 -8.72
N LYS A 82 -8.20 6.12 -8.25
CA LYS A 82 -6.97 6.58 -7.65
C LYS A 82 -7.02 6.22 -6.18
N PHE A 83 -6.09 5.38 -5.77
CA PHE A 83 -5.92 4.94 -4.39
C PHE A 83 -4.78 5.73 -3.78
N ASP A 84 -5.01 6.27 -2.60
CA ASP A 84 -4.03 7.06 -1.90
C ASP A 84 -4.23 6.95 -0.38
N GLY A 85 -3.21 7.43 0.32
CA GLY A 85 -3.21 7.52 1.77
C GLY A 85 -2.16 8.51 2.26
N GLU A 86 -2.48 9.18 3.36
CA GLU A 86 -1.62 10.20 3.96
C GLU A 86 -1.53 9.99 5.48
N CYS A 87 -0.31 10.07 6.01
CA CYS A 87 0.03 9.95 7.42
C CYS A 87 0.26 11.32 8.09
N GLY A 88 0.10 12.42 7.34
CA GLY A 88 0.34 13.79 7.79
C GLY A 88 1.79 13.96 8.22
N LYS A 89 2.01 14.31 9.50
CA LYS A 89 3.36 14.48 10.07
C LYS A 89 4.10 13.18 10.39
N TYR A 90 3.42 12.03 10.33
CA TYR A 90 3.98 10.74 10.71
C TYR A 90 4.51 10.00 9.49
N ALA A 91 5.58 9.23 9.65
CA ALA A 91 6.11 8.46 8.54
C ALA A 91 5.13 7.38 8.08
N LEU A 92 5.09 7.13 6.78
CA LEU A 92 4.40 5.99 6.19
C LEU A 92 5.16 4.71 6.53
N MET A 93 4.48 3.75 7.18
CA MET A 93 5.09 2.49 7.60
C MET A 93 4.75 1.36 6.64
N ALA A 94 3.48 1.23 6.28
CA ALA A 94 3.03 0.21 5.35
C ALA A 94 1.77 0.66 4.60
N THR A 95 1.55 0.03 3.47
CA THR A 95 0.45 0.32 2.56
C THR A 95 -0.09 -0.98 2.02
N ASP A 96 -1.40 -1.14 2.02
CA ASP A 96 -2.04 -2.36 1.57
C ASP A 96 -3.38 -2.05 0.87
N ILE A 97 -3.85 -3.00 0.07
CA ILE A 97 -5.16 -2.92 -0.58
C ILE A 97 -5.94 -4.16 -0.23
N GLN A 98 -7.05 -3.94 0.47
CA GLN A 98 -7.98 -5.00 0.79
C GLN A 98 -9.02 -5.15 -0.29
N TRP A 99 -9.34 -6.40 -0.60
CA TRP A 99 -10.32 -6.79 -1.59
C TRP A 99 -11.32 -7.79 -1.00
N LYS A 100 -12.59 -7.68 -1.40
CA LYS A 100 -13.65 -8.62 -1.03
C LYS A 100 -14.78 -8.67 -2.05
#